data_AF-A0A2D0L692-F1
#
_entry.id   AF-A0A2D0L692-F1
#
_cell.length_a   1.000
_cell.length_b   1.000
_cell.length_c   1.000
_cell.angle_alpha   90.00
_cell.angle_beta   90.00
_cell.angle_gamma   90.00
#
_symmetry.space_group_name_H-M   'P 1'
#
loop_
_entity.id
_entity.type
_entity.pdbx_description
1 polymer ?
#
loop_
_entity_poly.entity_id
_entity_poly.type
_entity_poly.pdbx_seq_one_letter_code
_entity_poly.pdbx_strand_id
1 'polypeptide(L)'
;MSMRTLYNLFMAKKAINYVNNSVEVISPNQIPKIPELLPYRDDMKLQLHHMRKMIDQTTRKNVIRDNIKRDEPHFYQKLYGKRIPIRSAYATEWHVGNCGEKAAIAFAHLKFNRVKPLDFFSIDIDNLGNDHHSIVVIGRVTGNSTDPATWGREAVICDPWDKTAYPAHLYPDKVAFKGRLKLRYRYE
;
A
#
# COMPACT_ATOMS: atom_id res chain seq x y z
N MET A 1 5.32 11.66 23.06
CA MET A 1 5.00 10.59 22.08
C MET A 1 4.98 9.26 22.84
N SER A 2 3.97 8.38 22.67
CA SER A 2 3.88 7.13 23.46
C SER A 2 4.90 6.09 23.00
N MET A 3 5.26 5.14 23.88
CA MET A 3 6.12 4.00 23.52
C MET A 3 5.54 3.19 22.36
N ARG A 4 4.21 3.04 22.31
CA ARG A 4 3.53 2.37 21.20
C ARG A 4 3.68 3.15 19.88
N THR A 5 3.58 4.48 19.95
CA THR A 5 3.77 5.34 18.77
C THR A 5 5.19 5.19 18.22
N LEU A 6 6.20 5.18 19.10
CA LEU A 6 7.60 4.97 18.71
C LEU A 6 7.81 3.58 18.08
N TYR A 7 7.21 2.54 18.67
CA TYR A 7 7.23 1.19 18.10
C TYR A 7 6.59 1.15 16.70
N ASN A 8 5.40 1.74 16.53
CA ASN A 8 4.72 1.77 15.24
C ASN A 8 5.52 2.55 14.19
N LEU A 9 6.15 3.68 14.57
CA LEU A 9 7.06 4.44 13.71
C LEU A 9 8.29 3.62 13.32
N PHE A 10 8.89 2.90 14.26
CA PHE A 10 10.01 2.01 13.99
C PHE A 10 9.62 0.92 12.99
N MET A 11 8.48 0.26 13.18
CA MET A 11 8.00 -0.78 12.28
C MET A 11 7.65 -0.23 10.89
N ALA A 12 7.06 0.96 10.79
CA ALA A 12 6.84 1.64 9.52
C ALA A 12 8.16 1.87 8.77
N LYS A 13 9.16 2.47 9.44
CA LYS A 13 10.49 2.71 8.83
C LYS A 13 11.18 1.41 8.43
N LYS A 14 11.09 0.35 9.24
CA LYS A 14 11.61 -0.98 8.91
C LYS A 14 10.95 -1.53 7.64
N ALA A 15 9.62 -1.41 7.51
CA ALA A 15 8.90 -1.85 6.31
C ALA A 15 9.28 -1.02 5.07
N ILE A 16 9.42 0.30 5.21
CA ILE A 16 9.88 1.17 4.11
C ILE A 16 11.28 0.77 3.64
N ASN A 17 12.21 0.54 4.57
CA ASN A 17 13.57 0.09 4.26
C ASN A 17 13.55 -1.29 3.61
N TYR A 18 12.73 -2.22 4.08
CA TYR A 18 12.59 -3.53 3.46
C TYR A 18 12.14 -3.42 2.00
N VAL A 19 11.10 -2.62 1.72
CA VAL A 19 10.59 -2.43 0.35
C VAL A 19 11.63 -1.79 -0.58
N ASN A 20 12.37 -0.79 -0.09
CA ASN A 20 13.22 0.04 -0.95
C ASN A 20 14.68 -0.41 -1.01
N ASN A 21 15.18 -1.11 0.00
CA ASN A 21 16.60 -1.47 0.11
C ASN A 21 16.84 -2.98 0.17
N SER A 22 15.88 -3.78 0.66
CA SER A 22 16.03 -5.25 0.71
C SER A 22 15.37 -5.91 -0.49
N VAL A 23 14.18 -5.45 -0.88
CA VAL A 23 13.48 -5.88 -2.09
C VAL A 23 13.83 -4.99 -3.29
N GLU A 24 14.29 -3.76 -3.07
CA GLU A 24 14.77 -2.87 -4.13
C GLU A 24 13.73 -2.59 -5.23
N VAL A 25 12.45 -2.49 -4.86
CA VAL A 25 11.37 -2.26 -5.85
C VAL A 25 11.57 -0.93 -6.56
N ILE A 26 11.60 -0.95 -7.88
CA ILE A 26 11.72 0.25 -8.71
C ILE A 26 10.33 0.75 -9.10
N SER A 27 10.09 2.04 -8.90
CA SER A 27 8.86 2.71 -9.32
C SER A 27 9.08 3.43 -10.65
N PRO A 28 8.54 2.94 -11.79
CA PRO A 28 8.75 3.57 -13.10
C PRO A 28 8.27 5.02 -13.16
N ASN A 29 7.33 5.41 -12.29
CA ASN A 29 6.86 6.79 -12.19
C ASN A 29 7.81 7.73 -11.41
N GLN A 30 8.80 7.19 -10.70
CA GLN A 30 9.83 7.95 -9.99
C GLN A 30 11.18 7.99 -10.74
N ILE A 31 11.32 7.25 -11.85
CA ILE A 31 12.51 7.35 -12.71
C ILE A 31 12.53 8.73 -13.38
N PRO A 32 13.65 9.49 -13.30
CA PRO A 32 13.77 10.80 -13.93
C PRO A 32 13.45 10.78 -15.42
N LYS A 33 12.77 11.83 -15.91
CA LYS A 33 12.43 12.00 -17.34
C LYS A 33 13.59 12.67 -18.09
N ILE A 34 14.77 12.06 -18.07
CA ILE A 34 15.93 12.50 -18.85
C ILE A 34 16.17 11.52 -20.01
N PRO A 35 16.60 11.99 -21.20
CA PRO A 35 16.69 11.16 -22.42
C PRO A 35 17.39 9.81 -22.22
N GLU A 36 18.46 9.80 -21.42
CA GLU A 36 19.30 8.63 -21.13
C GLU A 36 18.55 7.53 -20.37
N LEU A 37 17.56 7.91 -19.56
CA LEU A 37 16.77 6.98 -18.74
C LEU A 37 15.39 6.68 -19.33
N LEU A 38 14.99 7.32 -20.42
CA LEU A 38 13.67 7.08 -21.04
C LEU A 38 13.49 5.62 -21.49
N PRO A 39 14.45 4.97 -22.19
CA PRO A 39 14.28 3.58 -22.60
C PRO A 39 14.12 2.65 -21.40
N TYR A 40 14.93 2.84 -20.36
CA TYR A 40 14.85 2.08 -19.13
C TYR A 40 13.50 2.29 -18.41
N ARG A 41 13.03 3.54 -18.35
CA ARG A 41 11.73 3.86 -17.75
C ARG A 41 10.57 3.20 -18.49
N ASP A 42 10.60 3.17 -19.81
CA ASP A 42 9.54 2.59 -20.62
C ASP A 42 9.53 1.06 -20.56
N ASP A 43 10.71 0.42 -20.51
CA ASP A 43 10.83 -1.01 -20.22
C ASP A 43 10.22 -1.35 -18.85
N MET A 44 10.60 -0.61 -17.80
CA MET A 44 10.04 -0.83 -16.46
C MET A 44 8.51 -0.63 -16.40
N LYS A 45 7.94 0.31 -17.19
CA LYS A 45 6.48 0.45 -17.30
C LYS A 45 5.84 -0.76 -17.98
N LEU A 46 6.47 -1.31 -19.03
CA LEU A 46 5.98 -2.49 -19.73
C LEU A 46 5.99 -3.71 -18.80
N GLN A 47 7.08 -3.91 -18.06
CA GLN A 47 7.17 -4.96 -17.03
C GLN A 47 6.08 -4.79 -15.96
N LEU A 48 5.90 -3.58 -15.43
CA LEU A 48 4.85 -3.29 -14.46
C LEU A 48 3.45 -3.61 -15.00
N HIS A 49 3.18 -3.29 -16.28
CA HIS A 49 1.91 -3.60 -16.93
C HIS A 49 1.66 -5.11 -17.03
N HIS A 50 2.67 -5.87 -17.48
CA HIS A 50 2.58 -7.34 -17.56
C HIS A 50 2.36 -7.98 -16.19
N MET A 51 3.15 -7.55 -15.19
CA MET A 51 3.00 -8.01 -13.83
C MET A 51 1.58 -7.74 -13.28
N ARG A 52 1.03 -6.55 -13.52
CA ARG A 52 -0.33 -6.21 -13.09
C ARG A 52 -1.41 -7.08 -13.76
N LYS A 53 -1.24 -7.43 -15.04
CA LYS A 53 -2.12 -8.40 -15.71
C LYS A 53 -2.10 -9.76 -15.03
N MET A 54 -0.91 -10.26 -14.66
CA MET A 54 -0.80 -11.54 -13.95
C MET A 54 -1.41 -11.48 -12.55
N ILE A 55 -1.16 -10.40 -11.79
CA ILE A 55 -1.79 -10.17 -10.49
C ILE A 55 -3.31 -10.22 -10.60
N ASP A 56 -3.88 -9.55 -11.60
CA ASP A 56 -5.34 -9.51 -11.81
C ASP A 56 -5.90 -10.88 -12.21
N GLN A 57 -5.21 -11.61 -13.08
CA GLN A 57 -5.59 -12.98 -13.47
C GLN A 57 -5.54 -13.93 -12.26
N THR A 58 -4.45 -13.95 -11.50
CA THR A 58 -4.32 -14.78 -10.30
C THR A 58 -5.34 -14.41 -9.24
N THR A 59 -5.57 -13.10 -9.02
CA THR A 59 -6.59 -12.63 -8.07
C THR A 59 -7.98 -13.10 -8.49
N ARG A 60 -8.33 -12.97 -9.77
CA ARG A 60 -9.63 -13.41 -10.30
C ARG A 60 -9.83 -14.92 -10.13
N LYS A 61 -8.80 -15.73 -10.41
CA LYS A 61 -8.84 -17.18 -10.18
C LYS A 61 -9.11 -17.50 -8.70
N ASN A 62 -8.43 -16.81 -7.77
CA ASN A 62 -8.63 -17.02 -6.34
C ASN A 62 -10.03 -16.57 -5.86
N VAL A 63 -10.54 -15.46 -6.37
CA VAL A 63 -11.91 -14.97 -6.07
C VAL A 63 -12.97 -15.98 -6.52
N ILE A 64 -12.82 -16.54 -7.72
CA ILE A 64 -13.73 -17.57 -8.25
C ILE A 64 -13.62 -18.86 -7.43
N ARG A 65 -12.41 -19.34 -7.18
CA ARG A 65 -12.15 -20.57 -6.41
C ARG A 65 -12.76 -20.48 -5.01
N ASP A 66 -12.66 -19.31 -4.38
CA ASP A 66 -13.14 -19.09 -3.02
C ASP A 66 -14.63 -18.63 -3.00
N ASN A 67 -15.32 -18.68 -4.14
CA ASN A 67 -16.73 -18.33 -4.33
C ASN A 67 -17.12 -16.93 -3.78
N ILE A 68 -16.23 -15.95 -3.91
CA ILE A 68 -16.48 -14.58 -3.45
C ILE A 68 -17.32 -13.84 -4.50
N LYS A 69 -18.60 -13.59 -4.20
CA LYS A 69 -19.50 -12.90 -5.14
C LYS A 69 -19.44 -11.38 -5.01
N ARG A 70 -19.73 -10.67 -6.10
CA ARG A 70 -19.64 -9.20 -6.18
C ARG A 70 -20.67 -8.47 -5.32
N ASP A 71 -21.81 -9.10 -5.10
CA ASP A 71 -22.95 -8.63 -4.31
C ASP A 71 -22.82 -8.94 -2.82
N GLU A 72 -21.80 -9.69 -2.40
CA GLU A 72 -21.59 -9.99 -0.99
C GLU A 72 -21.19 -8.75 -0.18
N PRO A 73 -21.65 -8.65 1.09
CA PRO A 73 -21.13 -7.68 2.04
C PRO A 73 -19.60 -7.75 2.11
N HIS A 74 -18.97 -6.57 2.16
CA HIS A 74 -17.51 -6.43 2.24
C HIS A 74 -16.75 -7.09 1.07
N PHE A 75 -17.37 -7.25 -0.11
CA PHE A 75 -16.72 -7.77 -1.32
C PHE A 75 -15.31 -7.19 -1.55
N TYR A 76 -15.18 -5.86 -1.47
CA TYR A 76 -13.89 -5.20 -1.65
C TYR A 76 -12.85 -5.61 -0.59
N GLN A 77 -13.24 -5.77 0.67
CA GLN A 77 -12.33 -6.23 1.71
C GLN A 77 -11.86 -7.65 1.44
N LYS A 78 -12.76 -8.55 1.05
CA LYS A 78 -12.41 -9.93 0.65
C LYS A 78 -11.48 -9.94 -0.56
N LEU A 79 -11.80 -9.15 -1.58
CA LEU A 79 -10.99 -9.00 -2.79
C LEU A 79 -9.56 -8.54 -2.46
N TYR A 80 -9.42 -7.48 -1.66
CA TYR A 80 -8.09 -6.96 -1.28
C TYR A 80 -7.35 -7.92 -0.35
N GLY A 81 -8.04 -8.65 0.51
CA GLY A 81 -7.44 -9.74 1.31
C GLY A 81 -6.78 -10.82 0.45
N LYS A 82 -7.29 -11.07 -0.76
CA LYS A 82 -6.65 -11.95 -1.75
C LYS A 82 -5.60 -11.24 -2.60
N ARG A 83 -5.88 -9.99 -3.00
CA ARG A 83 -5.03 -9.22 -3.93
C ARG A 83 -3.71 -8.78 -3.30
N ILE A 84 -3.70 -8.36 -2.03
CA ILE A 84 -2.50 -7.86 -1.34
C ILE A 84 -1.36 -8.89 -1.33
N PRO A 85 -1.54 -10.15 -0.87
CA PRO A 85 -0.44 -11.12 -0.86
C PRO A 85 0.04 -11.48 -2.27
N ILE A 86 -0.87 -11.60 -3.25
CA ILE A 86 -0.49 -11.86 -4.66
C ILE A 86 0.35 -10.70 -5.20
N ARG A 87 -0.13 -9.46 -5.02
CA ARG A 87 0.56 -8.25 -5.47
C ARG A 87 1.94 -8.13 -4.81
N SER A 88 2.03 -8.41 -3.52
CA SER A 88 3.30 -8.43 -2.79
C SER A 88 4.28 -9.43 -3.38
N ALA A 89 3.84 -10.65 -3.66
CA ALA A 89 4.69 -11.71 -4.20
C ALA A 89 5.26 -11.33 -5.58
N TYR A 90 4.40 -10.98 -6.53
CA TYR A 90 4.83 -10.59 -7.88
C TYR A 90 5.74 -9.36 -7.88
N ALA A 91 5.41 -8.32 -7.11
CA ALA A 91 6.25 -7.12 -7.05
C ALA A 91 7.62 -7.36 -6.36
N THR A 92 7.69 -8.36 -5.48
CA THR A 92 8.97 -8.79 -4.87
C THR A 92 9.80 -9.56 -5.89
N GLU A 93 9.18 -10.47 -6.64
CA GLU A 93 9.86 -11.28 -7.66
C GLU A 93 10.35 -10.45 -8.84
N TRP A 94 9.57 -9.46 -9.28
CA TRP A 94 9.87 -8.66 -10.46
C TRP A 94 10.66 -7.38 -10.14
N HIS A 95 10.85 -7.06 -8.86
CA HIS A 95 11.53 -5.83 -8.42
C HIS A 95 10.95 -4.53 -9.03
N VAL A 96 9.68 -4.54 -9.47
CA VAL A 96 9.00 -3.39 -10.10
C VAL A 96 7.65 -3.14 -9.46
N GLY A 97 7.31 -1.87 -9.24
CA GLY A 97 6.05 -1.53 -8.59
C GLY A 97 5.93 -0.05 -8.23
N ASN A 98 4.71 0.50 -8.32
CA ASN A 98 4.40 1.85 -7.84
C ASN A 98 3.81 1.78 -6.41
N CYS A 99 3.13 2.84 -5.97
CA CYS A 99 2.55 2.95 -4.62
C CYS A 99 1.73 1.72 -4.20
N GLY A 100 0.86 1.21 -5.09
CA GLY A 100 0.02 0.05 -4.79
C GLY A 100 0.79 -1.23 -4.52
N GLU A 101 1.89 -1.46 -5.23
CA GLU A 101 2.77 -2.63 -5.08
C GLU A 101 3.68 -2.49 -3.86
N LYS A 102 4.32 -1.33 -3.70
CA LYS A 102 5.17 -1.02 -2.54
C LYS A 102 4.39 -1.10 -1.22
N ALA A 103 3.17 -0.56 -1.19
CA ALA A 103 2.29 -0.67 -0.03
C ALA A 103 1.89 -2.13 0.27
N ALA A 104 1.71 -2.96 -0.76
CA ALA A 104 1.36 -4.37 -0.56
C ALA A 104 2.52 -5.17 0.06
N ILE A 105 3.76 -4.90 -0.38
CA ILE A 105 4.96 -5.49 0.22
C ILE A 105 5.14 -5.02 1.66
N ALA A 106 5.00 -3.71 1.93
CA ALA A 106 5.08 -3.19 3.29
C ALA A 106 4.02 -3.84 4.20
N PHE A 107 2.77 -3.94 3.74
CA PHE A 107 1.70 -4.59 4.47
C PHE A 107 2.00 -6.07 4.77
N ALA A 108 2.46 -6.82 3.77
CA ALA A 108 2.84 -8.22 3.93
C ALA A 108 4.00 -8.40 4.91
N HIS A 109 5.04 -7.55 4.82
CA HIS A 109 6.18 -7.55 5.74
C HIS A 109 5.74 -7.27 7.18
N LEU A 110 4.92 -6.24 7.39
CA LEU A 110 4.39 -5.90 8.72
C LEU A 110 3.53 -7.03 9.30
N LYS A 111 2.66 -7.63 8.47
CA LYS A 111 1.85 -8.79 8.84
C LYS A 111 2.72 -9.99 9.23
N PHE A 112 3.78 -10.27 8.47
CA PHE A 112 4.73 -11.34 8.78
C PHE A 112 5.44 -11.12 10.13
N ASN A 113 5.76 -9.86 10.45
CA ASN A 113 6.30 -9.46 11.75
C ASN A 113 5.22 -9.34 12.85
N ARG A 114 4.01 -9.87 12.63
CA ARG A 114 2.87 -9.88 13.59
C ARG A 114 2.46 -8.49 14.09
N VAL A 115 2.68 -7.46 13.30
CA VAL A 115 2.23 -6.10 13.61
C VAL A 115 0.72 -6.02 13.40
N LYS A 116 -0.01 -5.45 14.37
CA LYS A 116 -1.46 -5.28 14.34
C LYS A 116 -1.94 -4.11 15.21
N PRO A 117 -3.11 -3.51 14.92
CA PRO A 117 -3.87 -3.67 13.67
C PRO A 117 -3.15 -3.01 12.48
N LEU A 118 -3.41 -3.51 11.28
CA LEU A 118 -2.92 -2.93 10.02
C LEU A 118 -4.10 -2.62 9.10
N ASP A 119 -4.10 -1.44 8.50
CA ASP A 119 -5.03 -1.07 7.45
C ASP A 119 -4.30 -0.79 6.15
N PHE A 120 -4.86 -1.26 5.04
CA PHE A 120 -4.45 -0.91 3.69
C PHE A 120 -5.44 0.12 3.13
N PHE A 121 -4.96 1.33 2.85
CA PHE A 121 -5.78 2.42 2.32
C PHE A 121 -5.42 2.74 0.88
N SER A 122 -6.42 3.18 0.12
CA SER A 122 -6.20 3.97 -1.09
C SER A 122 -6.67 5.41 -0.87
N ILE A 123 -5.93 6.37 -1.37
CA ILE A 123 -6.29 7.79 -1.44
C ILE A 123 -6.72 8.06 -2.88
N ASP A 124 -7.99 8.38 -3.07
CA ASP A 124 -8.60 8.77 -4.35
C ASP A 124 -8.23 10.22 -4.65
N ILE A 125 -7.24 10.44 -5.52
CA ILE A 125 -6.57 11.74 -5.72
C ILE A 125 -7.41 12.65 -6.62
N ASP A 126 -8.02 12.08 -7.65
CA ASP A 126 -8.79 12.82 -8.66
C ASP A 126 -10.30 12.92 -8.31
N ASN A 127 -10.75 12.25 -7.24
CA ASN A 127 -12.15 12.08 -6.86
C ASN A 127 -13.03 11.40 -7.92
N LEU A 128 -12.45 10.96 -9.03
CA LEU A 128 -13.10 10.21 -10.10
C LEU A 128 -12.81 8.72 -9.97
N GLY A 129 -11.87 8.35 -9.10
CA GLY A 129 -11.44 6.99 -8.89
C GLY A 129 -10.56 6.46 -10.00
N ASN A 130 -9.93 7.32 -10.81
CA ASN A 130 -8.98 6.88 -11.84
C ASN A 130 -7.54 6.93 -11.36
N ASP A 131 -7.21 7.84 -10.43
CA ASP A 131 -5.89 7.91 -9.80
C ASP A 131 -5.92 7.67 -8.30
N HIS A 132 -5.01 6.82 -7.83
CA HIS A 132 -4.94 6.41 -6.44
C HIS A 132 -3.51 6.35 -5.92
N HIS A 133 -3.32 6.85 -4.71
CA HIS A 133 -2.15 6.54 -3.90
C HIS A 133 -2.46 5.44 -2.89
N SER A 134 -1.51 4.57 -2.55
CA SER A 134 -1.73 3.51 -1.54
C SER A 134 -0.78 3.68 -0.37
N ILE A 135 -1.33 3.61 0.84
CA ILE A 135 -0.58 3.71 2.09
C ILE A 135 -0.99 2.59 3.05
N VAL A 136 -0.11 2.28 4.01
CA VAL A 136 -0.40 1.37 5.12
C VAL A 136 -0.51 2.16 6.41
N VAL A 137 -1.50 1.85 7.24
CA VAL A 137 -1.66 2.45 8.57
C VAL A 137 -1.46 1.38 9.62
N ILE A 138 -0.61 1.68 10.61
CA ILE A 138 -0.30 0.82 11.74
C ILE A 138 -0.97 1.39 12.99
N GLY A 139 -1.67 0.55 13.74
CA GLY A 139 -2.14 0.93 15.09
C GLY A 139 -3.41 1.78 15.14
N ARG A 140 -4.20 1.87 14.06
CA ARG A 140 -5.53 2.50 14.10
C ARG A 140 -6.52 1.60 14.87
N VAL A 141 -6.76 1.95 16.13
CA VAL A 141 -7.65 1.21 17.04
C VAL A 141 -9.06 1.79 17.11
N THR A 142 -9.24 3.07 16.77
CA THR A 142 -10.53 3.78 16.85
C THR A 142 -10.71 4.71 15.65
N GLY A 143 -11.82 5.45 15.64
CA GLY A 143 -12.04 6.57 14.73
C GLY A 143 -12.66 6.19 13.40
N ASN A 144 -13.10 7.23 12.69
CA ASN A 144 -13.66 7.11 11.35
C ASN A 144 -12.54 6.86 10.34
N SER A 145 -12.65 5.80 9.53
CA SER A 145 -11.67 5.44 8.49
C SER A 145 -11.38 6.52 7.44
N THR A 146 -12.20 7.56 7.33
CA THR A 146 -11.96 8.68 6.40
C THR A 146 -11.33 9.91 7.05
N ASP A 147 -11.16 9.90 8.37
CA ASP A 147 -10.64 11.03 9.14
C ASP A 147 -9.44 10.62 10.03
N PRO A 148 -8.20 10.82 9.55
CA PRO A 148 -6.98 10.50 10.27
C PRO A 148 -6.84 11.14 11.66
N ALA A 149 -7.49 12.29 11.90
CA ALA A 149 -7.44 12.96 13.20
C ALA A 149 -8.11 12.12 14.31
N THR A 150 -9.01 11.21 13.92
CA THR A 150 -9.79 10.37 14.87
C THR A 150 -9.18 8.99 15.12
N TRP A 151 -8.09 8.63 14.42
CA TRP A 151 -7.53 7.26 14.42
C TRP A 151 -6.81 6.85 15.71
N GLY A 152 -6.74 7.74 16.69
CA GLY A 152 -5.98 7.58 17.92
C GLY A 152 -4.54 8.06 17.76
N ARG A 153 -3.93 8.47 18.88
CA ARG A 153 -2.58 9.08 18.89
C ARG A 153 -1.46 8.12 18.50
N GLU A 154 -1.71 6.82 18.57
CA GLU A 154 -0.73 5.77 18.29
C GLU A 154 -0.74 5.29 16.84
N ALA A 155 -1.73 5.75 16.05
CA ALA A 155 -1.80 5.42 14.63
C ALA A 155 -0.65 6.09 13.86
N VAL A 156 -0.02 5.32 12.98
CA VAL A 156 1.14 5.75 12.18
C VAL A 156 0.88 5.40 10.74
N ILE A 157 1.21 6.33 9.84
CA ILE A 157 1.20 6.12 8.40
C ILE A 157 2.58 5.63 7.97
N CYS A 158 2.56 4.61 7.12
CA CYS A 158 3.70 4.02 6.43
C CYS A 158 3.49 4.21 4.92
N ASP A 159 4.26 5.11 4.32
CA ASP A 159 4.25 5.37 2.88
C ASP A 159 5.59 4.91 2.26
N PRO A 160 5.65 3.68 1.74
CA PRO A 160 6.88 3.14 1.17
C PRO A 160 7.22 3.71 -0.21
N TRP A 161 6.30 4.41 -0.87
CA TRP A 161 6.55 5.05 -2.17
C TRP A 161 7.14 6.45 -1.97
N ASP A 162 6.61 7.22 -1.03
CA ASP A 162 7.17 8.52 -0.63
C ASP A 162 8.36 8.38 0.33
N LYS A 163 8.61 7.16 0.84
CA LYS A 163 9.67 6.83 1.81
C LYS A 163 9.51 7.58 3.15
N THR A 164 8.27 7.86 3.53
CA THR A 164 7.93 8.60 4.75
C THR A 164 7.11 7.77 5.73
N ALA A 165 7.37 7.99 7.03
CA ALA A 165 6.58 7.44 8.12
C ALA A 165 6.33 8.53 9.17
N TYR A 166 5.07 8.68 9.59
CA TYR A 166 4.69 9.74 10.51
C TYR A 166 3.40 9.42 11.28
N PRO A 167 3.18 10.00 12.48
CA PRO A 167 1.93 9.86 13.21
C PRO A 167 0.71 10.33 12.39
N ALA A 168 -0.41 9.60 12.47
CA ALA A 168 -1.59 9.83 11.64
C ALA A 168 -2.18 11.25 11.76
N HIS A 169 -2.07 11.88 12.93
CA HIS A 169 -2.56 13.25 13.15
C HIS A 169 -1.81 14.30 12.29
N LEU A 170 -0.63 13.98 11.75
CA LEU A 170 0.11 14.85 10.83
C LEU A 170 -0.26 14.63 9.36
N TYR A 171 -1.28 13.80 9.07
CA TYR A 171 -1.72 13.52 7.69
C TYR A 171 -2.04 14.78 6.87
N PRO A 172 -2.76 15.80 7.39
CA PRO A 172 -3.09 16.99 6.60
C PRO A 172 -1.85 17.73 6.05
N ASP A 173 -0.75 17.67 6.80
CA ASP A 173 0.48 18.42 6.50
C ASP A 173 1.52 17.59 5.74
N LYS A 174 1.51 16.26 5.90
CA LYS A 174 2.58 15.38 5.41
C LYS A 174 2.20 14.47 4.25
N VAL A 175 0.92 14.35 3.91
CA VAL A 175 0.52 13.42 2.86
C VAL A 175 1.07 13.85 1.50
N ALA A 176 1.65 12.89 0.76
CA ALA A 176 2.14 13.13 -0.60
C ALA A 176 1.02 13.55 -1.56
N PHE A 177 -0.20 13.04 -1.34
CA PHE A 177 -1.37 13.33 -2.16
C PHE A 177 -2.61 13.60 -1.30
N LYS A 178 -3.29 14.71 -1.56
CA LYS A 178 -4.60 14.99 -0.96
C LYS A 178 -5.69 14.28 -1.75
N GLY A 179 -6.67 13.72 -1.06
CA GLY A 179 -7.76 12.97 -1.68
C GLY A 179 -8.62 12.24 -0.67
N ARG A 180 -9.65 11.54 -1.15
CA ARG A 180 -10.57 10.78 -0.30
C ARG A 180 -9.96 9.44 0.10
N LEU A 181 -9.79 9.24 1.41
CA LEU A 181 -9.35 7.96 1.97
C LEU A 181 -10.43 6.88 1.81
N LYS A 182 -10.02 5.70 1.36
CA LYS A 182 -10.86 4.50 1.28
C LYS A 182 -10.13 3.33 1.91
N LEU A 183 -10.67 2.80 3.01
CA LEU A 183 -10.19 1.57 3.61
C LEU A 183 -10.45 0.41 2.66
N ARG A 184 -9.39 -0.28 2.22
CA ARG A 184 -9.50 -1.41 1.30
C ARG A 184 -9.43 -2.75 2.00
N TYR A 185 -8.58 -2.85 3.03
CA TYR A 185 -8.43 -4.06 3.81
C TYR A 185 -7.93 -3.74 5.21
N ARG A 186 -8.36 -4.54 6.18
CA ARG A 186 -7.92 -4.45 7.57
C ARG A 186 -7.51 -5.84 8.05
N TYR A 187 -6.38 -5.90 8.75
CA TYR A 187 -5.87 -7.06 9.45
C TYR A 187 -5.82 -6.75 10.95
N GLU A 188 -6.46 -7.59 11.75
CA GLU A 188 -6.57 -7.51 13.22
C GLU A 188 -5.92 -8.71 13.90
#